data_AF-A0A6G4R519-F1
#
_entry.id   AF-A0A6G4R519-F1
#
_cell.length_a   1.000
_cell.length_b   1.000
_cell.length_c   1.000
_cell.angle_alpha   90.00
_cell.angle_beta   90.00
_cell.angle_gamma   90.00
#
_symmetry.space_group_name_H-M   'P 1'
#
loop_
_entity.id
_entity.type
_entity.pdbx_description
1 polymer ?
#
loop_
_entity_poly.entity_id
_entity_poly.type
_entity_poly.pdbx_seq_one_letter_code
_entity_poly.pdbx_strand_id
1 'polypeptide(L)'
;MDERRLTRVLAVSSSGGHWEQLMLLRDSFQGCDVQYAATMEGLGERSGVGATRIVPDFNANKPMRVLTGLMAVAKVVRDAKPNVVISTGAAPGLIALLVGKMIGARTIWIDSVANSERLSLSGRMAGRIADLWVTQWEHLANRNGPVYYGAVL
;
A
#
# COMPACT_ATOMS: atom_id res chain seq x y z
N MET A 1 -16.59 14.25 -26.68
CA MET A 1 -15.59 14.62 -25.67
C MET A 1 -15.33 13.38 -24.85
N ASP A 2 -14.14 12.81 -24.95
CA ASP A 2 -13.77 11.58 -24.25
C ASP A 2 -13.62 11.89 -22.76
N GLU A 3 -14.60 11.49 -21.94
CA GLU A 3 -14.48 11.48 -20.48
C GLU A 3 -13.41 10.44 -20.14
N ARG A 4 -12.14 10.86 -20.14
CA ARG A 4 -11.04 9.99 -19.68
C ARG A 4 -11.30 9.65 -18.21
N ARG A 5 -11.83 8.45 -18.00
CA ARG A 5 -12.05 7.88 -16.67
C ARG A 5 -10.72 7.91 -15.91
N LEU A 6 -10.70 8.65 -14.80
CA LEU A 6 -9.51 8.77 -13.95
C LEU A 6 -9.07 7.39 -13.47
N THR A 7 -7.75 7.18 -13.40
CA THR A 7 -7.18 5.98 -12.80
C THR A 7 -7.54 5.95 -11.32
N ARG A 8 -8.24 4.90 -10.88
CA ARG A 8 -8.61 4.73 -9.47
C ARG A 8 -7.49 4.06 -8.70
N VAL A 9 -6.97 4.74 -7.71
CA VAL A 9 -5.87 4.28 -6.87
C VAL A 9 -6.40 3.99 -5.47
N LEU A 10 -6.12 2.79 -4.96
CA LEU A 10 -6.30 2.49 -3.54
C LEU A 10 -4.92 2.51 -2.87
N ALA A 11 -4.69 3.52 -2.05
CA ALA A 11 -3.47 3.74 -1.30
C ALA A 11 -3.62 3.23 0.13
N VAL A 12 -2.87 2.20 0.51
CA VAL A 12 -3.04 1.48 1.78
C VAL A 12 -1.78 1.60 2.63
N SER A 13 -1.93 1.92 3.90
CA SER A 13 -0.82 1.81 4.86
C SER A 13 -1.32 1.50 6.28
N SER A 14 -0.43 1.04 7.15
CA SER A 14 -0.67 1.14 8.59
C SER A 14 -0.46 2.59 9.06
N SER A 15 -0.87 2.88 10.29
CA SER A 15 -0.55 4.13 10.98
C SER A 15 0.96 4.31 11.21
N GLY A 16 1.36 5.49 11.70
CA GLY A 16 2.74 5.84 12.02
C GLY A 16 3.59 6.08 10.76
N GLY A 17 4.88 5.71 10.80
CA GLY A 17 5.82 6.02 9.72
C GLY A 17 5.44 5.51 8.33
N HIS A 18 4.63 4.45 8.23
CA HIS A 18 4.11 3.97 6.94
C HIS A 18 3.10 4.94 6.33
N TRP A 19 2.24 5.53 7.17
CA TRP A 19 1.29 6.56 6.76
C TRP A 19 2.03 7.85 6.39
N GLU A 20 2.97 8.31 7.21
CA GLU A 20 3.78 9.49 6.89
C GLU A 20 4.52 9.33 5.55
N GLN A 21 5.13 8.16 5.32
CA GLN A 21 5.74 7.84 4.03
C GLN A 21 4.75 7.85 2.87
N LEU A 22 3.52 7.37 3.07
CA LEU A 22 2.48 7.42 2.03
C LEU A 22 2.06 8.86 1.75
N MET A 23 1.99 9.72 2.77
CA MET A 23 1.66 11.13 2.62
C MET A 23 2.75 11.93 1.90
N LEU A 24 4.02 11.54 2.01
CA LEU A 24 5.10 12.13 1.20
C LEU A 24 4.95 11.83 -0.30
N LEU A 25 4.28 10.73 -0.64
CA LEU A 25 4.03 10.32 -2.03
C LEU A 25 2.73 10.89 -2.61
N ARG A 26 1.92 11.61 -1.82
CA ARG A 26 0.57 12.02 -2.23
C ARG A 26 0.54 12.81 -3.54
N ASP A 27 1.54 13.65 -3.77
CA ASP A 27 1.62 14.49 -4.96
C ASP A 27 1.91 13.66 -6.23
N SER A 28 2.48 12.47 -6.07
CA SER A 28 2.66 11.52 -7.18
C SER A 28 1.33 10.93 -7.69
N PHE A 29 0.23 11.12 -6.95
CA PHE A 29 -1.10 10.65 -7.34
C PHE A 29 -1.96 11.73 -8.00
N GLN A 30 -1.40 12.92 -8.30
CA GLN A 30 -2.12 13.98 -8.98
C GLN A 30 -2.72 13.48 -10.31
N GLY A 31 -4.00 13.82 -10.55
CA GLY A 31 -4.74 13.35 -11.72
C GLY A 31 -5.31 11.93 -11.61
N CYS A 32 -5.21 11.29 -10.44
CA CYS A 32 -5.90 10.03 -10.13
C CYS A 32 -7.10 10.25 -9.19
N ASP A 33 -8.04 9.31 -9.20
CA ASP A 33 -9.08 9.20 -8.18
C ASP A 33 -8.55 8.32 -7.04
N VAL A 34 -8.08 8.95 -5.96
CA VAL A 34 -7.36 8.28 -4.87
C VAL A 34 -8.27 8.04 -3.68
N GLN A 35 -8.36 6.78 -3.27
CA GLN A 35 -8.94 6.38 -2.00
C GLN A 35 -7.84 5.90 -1.06
N TYR A 36 -7.86 6.38 0.17
CA TYR A 36 -6.91 5.96 1.20
C TYR A 36 -7.54 4.93 2.13
N ALA A 37 -6.75 3.95 2.56
CA ALA A 37 -7.11 3.01 3.60
C ALA A 37 -6.01 2.92 4.66
N ALA A 38 -6.40 3.03 5.93
CA ALA A 38 -5.48 3.08 7.05
C ALA A 38 -5.96 2.24 8.24
N THR A 39 -5.04 1.92 9.15
CA THR A 39 -5.37 1.15 10.36
C THR A 39 -5.89 1.97 11.53
N MET A 40 -5.93 3.30 11.40
CA MET A 40 -6.35 4.23 12.43
C MET A 40 -7.25 5.31 11.86
N GLU A 41 -8.34 5.60 12.56
CA GLU A 41 -9.29 6.66 12.22
C GLU A 41 -8.67 8.05 12.34
N GLY A 42 -9.13 9.00 11.53
CA GLY A 42 -8.71 10.40 11.61
C GLY A 42 -7.39 10.72 10.91
N LEU A 43 -6.65 9.73 10.39
CA LEU A 43 -5.36 9.96 9.74
C LEU A 43 -5.51 10.77 8.45
N GLY A 44 -6.54 10.48 7.66
CA GLY A 44 -6.81 11.18 6.41
C GLY A 44 -7.18 12.64 6.63
N GLU A 45 -8.05 12.89 7.59
CA GLU A 45 -8.49 14.23 7.99
C GLU A 45 -7.31 15.05 8.51
N ARG A 46 -6.47 14.47 9.37
CA ARG A 46 -5.26 15.12 9.90
C ARG A 46 -4.24 15.47 8.82
N SER A 47 -4.20 14.68 7.75
CA SER A 47 -3.22 14.84 6.66
C SER A 47 -3.76 15.62 5.46
N GLY A 48 -5.02 16.07 5.52
CA GLY A 48 -5.66 16.84 4.45
C GLY A 48 -6.06 16.01 3.22
N VAL A 49 -6.12 14.68 3.33
CA VAL A 49 -6.53 13.78 2.21
C VAL A 49 -7.99 13.31 2.31
N GLY A 50 -8.73 13.84 3.28
CA GLY A 50 -10.15 13.54 3.48
C GLY A 50 -10.39 12.20 4.16
N ALA A 51 -11.58 11.62 3.94
CA ALA A 51 -12.00 10.39 4.61
C ALA A 51 -11.15 9.18 4.19
N THR A 52 -10.66 8.43 5.19
CA THR A 52 -9.95 7.16 4.98
C THR A 52 -10.83 5.97 5.30
N ARG A 53 -10.75 4.91 4.47
CA ARG A 53 -11.33 3.62 4.81
C ARG A 53 -10.52 2.97 5.93
N ILE A 54 -11.19 2.36 6.89
CA ILE A 54 -10.51 1.71 8.02
C ILE A 54 -10.30 0.23 7.71
N VAL A 55 -9.07 -0.23 7.91
CA VAL A 55 -8.70 -1.65 7.86
C VAL A 55 -8.15 -2.09 9.22
N PRO A 56 -8.41 -3.32 9.68
CA PRO A 56 -7.88 -3.78 10.96
C PRO A 56 -6.36 -3.81 10.94
N ASP A 57 -5.73 -3.38 12.04
CA ASP A 57 -4.33 -3.70 12.27
C ASP A 57 -4.19 -5.15 12.72
N PHE A 58 -3.31 -5.89 12.06
CA PHE A 58 -3.01 -7.26 12.46
C PHE A 58 -1.54 -7.57 12.22
N ASN A 59 -0.98 -8.31 13.17
CA ASN A 59 0.35 -8.87 13.10
C ASN A 59 0.25 -10.39 13.08
N ALA A 60 1.23 -11.06 12.47
CA ALA A 60 1.26 -12.50 12.22
C ALA A 60 1.17 -13.36 13.50
N ASN A 61 1.31 -12.76 14.69
CA ASN A 61 1.28 -13.43 15.98
C ASN A 61 -0.14 -13.79 16.50
N LYS A 62 -1.22 -13.41 15.80
CA LYS A 62 -2.61 -13.67 16.23
C LYS A 62 -3.49 -14.23 15.08
N PRO A 63 -3.48 -15.54 14.82
CA PRO A 63 -4.06 -16.14 13.60
C PRO A 63 -5.56 -15.85 13.40
N MET A 64 -6.37 -15.85 14.47
CA MET A 64 -7.81 -15.56 14.38
C MET A 64 -8.09 -14.11 13.93
N ARG A 65 -7.23 -13.16 14.32
CA ARG A 65 -7.30 -11.75 13.89
C ARG A 65 -6.79 -11.55 12.46
N VAL A 66 -5.94 -12.45 11.98
CA VAL A 66 -5.45 -12.43 10.59
C VAL A 66 -6.59 -12.76 9.63
N LEU A 67 -7.44 -13.76 9.93
CA LEU A 67 -8.55 -14.13 9.03
C LEU A 67 -9.60 -13.03 8.93
N THR A 68 -10.03 -12.46 10.06
CA THR A 68 -11.01 -11.36 10.06
C THR A 68 -10.41 -10.09 9.44
N GLY A 69 -9.14 -9.80 9.72
CA GLY A 69 -8.39 -8.72 9.07
C GLY A 69 -8.30 -8.88 7.56
N LEU A 70 -8.02 -10.09 7.08
CA LEU A 70 -7.96 -10.41 5.66
C LEU A 70 -9.30 -10.18 4.97
N MET A 71 -10.40 -10.65 5.57
CA MET A 71 -11.74 -10.44 5.02
C MET A 71 -12.13 -8.96 4.98
N ALA A 72 -11.76 -8.18 6.00
CA ALA A 72 -12.01 -6.75 6.04
C ALA A 72 -11.22 -6.00 4.95
N VAL A 73 -9.92 -6.26 4.82
CA VAL A 73 -9.07 -5.69 3.75
C VAL A 73 -9.61 -6.10 2.38
N ALA A 74 -9.97 -7.37 2.20
CA ALA A 74 -10.51 -7.86 0.93
C ALA A 74 -11.83 -7.20 0.56
N LYS A 75 -12.70 -6.90 1.54
CA LYS A 75 -13.92 -6.13 1.32
C LYS A 75 -13.60 -4.69 0.90
N VAL A 76 -12.69 -4.02 1.60
CA VAL A 76 -12.25 -2.65 1.26
C VAL A 76 -11.71 -2.56 -0.16
N VAL A 77 -10.83 -3.48 -0.56
CA VAL A 77 -10.26 -3.51 -1.92
C VAL A 77 -11.33 -3.75 -2.97
N ARG A 78 -12.23 -4.73 -2.76
CA ARG A 78 -13.32 -5.02 -3.71
C ARG A 78 -14.30 -3.86 -3.84
N ASP A 79 -14.65 -3.19 -2.74
CA ASP A 79 -15.59 -2.07 -2.73
C ASP A 79 -14.99 -0.82 -3.38
N ALA A 80 -13.68 -0.60 -3.21
CA ALA A 80 -12.95 0.50 -3.86
C ALA A 80 -12.84 0.28 -5.39
N LYS A 81 -12.87 -0.97 -5.86
CA LYS A 81 -12.72 -1.37 -7.27
C LYS A 81 -11.50 -0.71 -7.94
N PRO A 82 -10.29 -0.77 -7.35
CA PRO A 82 -9.15 -0.01 -7.84
C PRO A 82 -8.65 -0.47 -9.21
N ASN A 83 -8.07 0.45 -9.97
CA ASN A 83 -7.21 0.14 -11.11
C ASN A 83 -5.77 -0.16 -10.64
N VAL A 84 -5.34 0.50 -9.56
CA VAL A 84 -4.02 0.34 -8.94
C VAL A 84 -4.17 0.22 -7.43
N VAL A 85 -3.47 -0.71 -6.81
CA VAL A 85 -3.28 -0.78 -5.35
C VAL A 85 -1.83 -0.46 -5.04
N ILE A 86 -1.60 0.54 -4.19
CA ILE A 86 -0.28 0.92 -3.71
C ILE A 86 -0.19 0.79 -2.19
N SER A 87 0.94 0.30 -1.69
CA SER A 87 1.19 0.18 -0.27
C SER A 87 2.62 0.59 0.08
N THR A 88 2.76 1.36 1.16
CA THR A 88 4.06 1.69 1.79
C THR A 88 4.45 0.71 2.91
N GLY A 89 3.63 -0.32 3.14
CA GLY A 89 4.02 -1.51 3.90
C GLY A 89 2.97 -2.04 4.89
N ALA A 90 3.49 -2.80 5.87
CA ALA A 90 2.82 -3.68 6.83
C ALA A 90 1.95 -4.81 6.21
N ALA A 91 1.46 -5.69 7.08
CA ALA A 91 0.67 -6.86 6.67
C ALA A 91 -0.66 -6.51 5.97
N PRO A 92 -1.44 -5.49 6.39
CA PRO A 92 -2.66 -5.09 5.68
C PRO A 92 -2.39 -4.67 4.23
N GLY A 93 -1.29 -3.96 3.98
CA GLY A 93 -0.87 -3.57 2.65
C GLY A 93 -0.56 -4.78 1.75
N LEU A 94 0.11 -5.80 2.29
CA LEU A 94 0.44 -7.01 1.53
C LEU A 94 -0.84 -7.76 1.09
N ILE A 95 -1.82 -7.86 2.00
CA ILE A 95 -3.12 -8.44 1.69
C ILE A 95 -3.87 -7.59 0.66
N ALA A 96 -3.81 -6.26 0.77
CA ALA A 96 -4.45 -5.37 -0.19
C ALA A 96 -3.89 -5.57 -1.60
N LEU A 97 -2.57 -5.71 -1.74
CA LEU A 97 -1.93 -6.04 -3.01
C LEU A 97 -2.39 -7.39 -3.53
N LEU A 98 -2.40 -8.43 -2.69
CA LEU A 98 -2.84 -9.77 -3.10
C LEU A 98 -4.28 -9.74 -3.65
N VAL A 99 -5.19 -9.11 -2.92
CA VAL A 99 -6.59 -8.99 -3.34
C VAL A 99 -6.72 -8.14 -4.59
N GLY A 100 -5.99 -7.02 -4.67
CA GLY A 100 -5.93 -6.17 -5.85
C GLY A 100 -5.51 -6.94 -7.09
N LYS A 101 -4.45 -7.74 -6.98
CA LYS A 101 -3.95 -8.60 -8.05
C LYS A 101 -5.00 -9.60 -8.52
N MET A 102 -5.69 -10.25 -7.59
CA MET A 102 -6.75 -11.23 -7.91
C MET A 102 -7.93 -10.63 -8.68
N ILE A 103 -8.22 -9.35 -8.47
CA ILE A 103 -9.30 -8.63 -9.19
C ILE A 103 -8.80 -7.87 -10.42
N GLY A 104 -7.53 -8.06 -10.82
CA GLY A 104 -6.95 -7.49 -12.03
C GLY A 104 -6.36 -6.08 -11.88
N ALA A 105 -6.24 -5.54 -10.66
CA ALA A 105 -5.56 -4.28 -10.43
C ALA A 105 -4.03 -4.43 -10.56
N ARG A 106 -3.36 -3.36 -10.99
CA ARG A 106 -1.90 -3.26 -10.90
C ARG A 106 -1.48 -3.06 -9.45
N THR A 107 -0.39 -3.66 -9.03
CA THR A 107 0.05 -3.65 -7.63
C THR A 107 1.43 -3.03 -7.46
N ILE A 108 1.54 -2.06 -6.56
CA ILE A 108 2.79 -1.34 -6.26
C ILE A 108 3.11 -1.52 -4.77
N TRP A 109 4.29 -2.07 -4.49
CA TRP A 109 4.85 -2.12 -3.16
C TRP A 109 6.01 -1.14 -3.05
N ILE A 110 5.98 -0.27 -2.05
CA ILE A 110 7.10 0.59 -1.69
C ILE A 110 7.51 0.19 -0.28
N ASP A 111 8.70 -0.39 -0.11
CA ASP A 111 9.15 -0.81 1.20
C ASP A 111 9.38 0.40 2.11
N SER A 112 9.18 0.22 3.41
CA SER A 112 9.30 1.32 4.36
C SER A 112 10.74 1.86 4.39
N VAL A 113 10.89 3.17 4.48
CA VAL A 113 12.19 3.84 4.64
C VAL A 113 12.92 3.37 5.89
N ALA A 114 12.21 2.89 6.90
CA ALA A 114 12.78 2.30 8.12
C ALA A 114 13.56 1.01 7.87
N ASN A 115 13.36 0.33 6.74
CA ASN A 115 14.01 -0.93 6.40
C ASN A 115 15.36 -0.70 5.69
N SER A 116 16.29 -0.02 6.36
CA SER A 116 17.59 0.37 5.78
C SER A 116 18.54 -0.80 5.55
N GLU A 117 18.56 -1.78 6.46
CA GLU A 117 19.53 -2.88 6.37
C GLU A 117 19.01 -4.07 5.55
N ARG A 118 17.70 -4.29 5.56
CA ARG A 118 17.05 -5.42 4.90
C ARG A 118 15.56 -5.15 4.70
N LEU A 119 15.03 -5.68 3.61
CA LEU A 119 13.59 -5.64 3.32
C LEU A 119 12.78 -6.30 4.44
N SER A 120 11.61 -5.72 4.75
CA SER A 120 10.66 -6.33 5.69
C SER A 120 10.21 -7.73 5.24
N LEU A 121 9.71 -8.55 6.15
CA LEU A 121 9.12 -9.85 5.77
C LEU A 121 8.00 -9.65 4.73
N SER A 122 7.12 -8.68 4.97
CA SER A 122 6.04 -8.34 4.04
C SER A 122 6.58 -7.81 2.72
N GLY A 123 7.64 -7.01 2.73
CA GLY A 123 8.30 -6.53 1.51
C GLY A 123 8.90 -7.65 0.68
N ARG A 124 9.58 -8.62 1.31
CA ARG A 124 10.06 -9.82 0.60
C ARG A 124 8.92 -10.65 0.01
N MET A 125 7.80 -10.78 0.73
CA MET A 125 6.62 -11.49 0.22
C MET A 125 5.95 -10.72 -0.93
N ALA A 126 5.93 -9.39 -0.86
CA ALA A 126 5.36 -8.52 -1.87
C ALA A 126 6.04 -8.69 -3.23
N GLY A 127 7.33 -9.04 -3.27
CA GLY A 127 8.05 -9.32 -4.51
C GLY A 127 7.45 -10.43 -5.38
N ARG A 128 6.60 -11.31 -4.83
CA ARG A 128 5.87 -12.33 -5.62
C ARG A 128 4.51 -11.86 -6.15
N ILE A 129 4.03 -10.71 -5.70
CA ILE A 129 2.65 -10.23 -5.89
C ILE A 129 2.63 -8.89 -6.64
N ALA A 130 3.57 -8.01 -6.31
CA ALA A 130 3.68 -6.66 -6.85
C ALA A 130 4.05 -6.68 -8.34
N ASP A 131 3.34 -5.90 -9.15
CA ASP A 131 3.81 -5.54 -10.50
C ASP A 131 5.03 -4.61 -10.42
N LEU A 132 5.09 -3.76 -9.39
CA LEU A 132 6.22 -2.88 -9.12
C LEU A 132 6.64 -2.99 -7.65
N TRP A 133 7.87 -3.42 -7.42
CA TRP A 133 8.44 -3.60 -6.10
C TRP A 133 9.59 -2.61 -5.89
N VAL A 134 9.45 -1.67 -4.97
CA VAL A 134 10.38 -0.56 -4.77
C VAL A 134 11.03 -0.63 -3.39
N THR A 135 12.33 -0.37 -3.33
CA THR A 135 13.09 -0.13 -2.10
C THR A 135 13.53 1.33 -2.04
N GLN A 136 13.65 1.88 -0.82
CA GLN A 136 14.17 3.23 -0.58
C GLN A 136 15.70 3.26 -0.43
N TRP A 137 16.35 2.10 -0.55
CA TRP A 137 17.78 1.93 -0.32
C TRP A 137 18.43 1.24 -1.52
N GLU A 138 19.34 1.94 -2.20
CA GLU A 138 19.97 1.48 -3.44
C GLU A 138 20.66 0.13 -3.27
N HIS A 139 21.37 -0.08 -2.16
CA HIS A 139 22.09 -1.32 -1.88
C HIS A 139 21.19 -2.55 -1.65
N LEU A 140 19.87 -2.36 -1.45
CA LEU A 140 18.90 -3.45 -1.36
C LEU A 140 18.28 -3.81 -2.72
N ALA A 141 18.47 -2.96 -3.74
CA ALA A 141 17.99 -3.23 -5.08
C ALA A 141 18.84 -4.30 -5.77
N ASN A 142 18.19 -5.11 -6.60
CA ASN A 142 18.90 -6.10 -7.41
C ASN A 142 18.10 -6.47 -8.67
N ARG A 143 18.77 -7.12 -9.64
CA ARG A 143 18.23 -7.42 -10.97
C ARG A 143 16.88 -8.17 -10.96
N ASN A 144 16.66 -9.04 -9.98
CA ASN A 144 15.45 -9.86 -9.87
C ASN A 144 14.61 -9.49 -8.64
N GLY A 145 14.86 -8.32 -8.06
CA GLY A 145 14.36 -7.91 -6.76
C GLY A 145 13.67 -6.55 -6.81
N PRO A 146 13.62 -5.83 -5.68
CA PRO A 146 13.07 -4.49 -5.70
C PRO A 146 13.97 -3.59 -6.54
N VAL A 147 13.36 -2.61 -7.18
CA VAL A 147 14.04 -1.54 -7.89
C VAL A 147 14.19 -0.32 -6.98
N TYR A 148 15.25 0.46 -7.18
CA TYR A 148 15.48 1.71 -6.48
C TYR A 148 15.14 2.88 -7.41
N TYR A 149 14.29 3.80 -6.95
CA TYR A 149 13.91 5.03 -7.67
C TYR A 149 14.30 6.31 -6.94
N GLY A 150 14.96 6.21 -5.79
CA GLY A 150 15.16 7.31 -4.85
C GLY A 150 14.64 6.98 -3.46
N ALA A 151 14.78 7.93 -2.54
CA ALA A 151 14.23 7.89 -1.21
C ALA A 151 13.29 9.10 -1.01
N VAL A 152 12.29 8.96 -0.13
CA VAL A 152 11.34 10.05 0.19
C VAL A 152 11.85 10.97 1.32
N LEU A 153 13.07 10.75 1.83
CA LEU A 153 13.73 11.54 2.87
C LEU A 153 14.95 12.26 2.31
#